data_AF-A0A131ZWI9-F1
#
_entry.id   AF-A0A131ZWI9-F1
#
_cell.length_a   1.000
_cell.length_b   1.000
_cell.length_c   1.000
_cell.angle_alpha   90.00
_cell.angle_beta   90.00
_cell.angle_gamma   90.00
#
_symmetry.space_group_name_H-M   'P 1'
#
loop_
_entity.id
_entity.type
_entity.pdbx_description
1 polymer ?
#
loop_
_entity_poly.entity_id
_entity_poly.type
_entity_poly.pdbx_seq_one_letter_code
_entity_poly.pdbx_strand_id
1 'polypeptide(L)'
;MIMEKLDPSVMNFFVRIDPNMTAKEVTRRSGIDTIIPGMMIDDHLFTPCGYSMNGLLEKYYMTIHVTPEQNFSFVSIETNVPQKCYAKSNSIATICGERFCQFKRFRHYHGR
;
A
#
# COMPACT_ATOMS: atom_id res chain seq x y z
N MET A 1 -7.19 4.84 -3.36
CA MET A 1 -7.96 3.87 -2.55
C MET A 1 -7.80 4.27 -1.10
N ILE A 2 -8.89 4.28 -0.33
CA ILE A 2 -8.89 4.62 1.10
C ILE A 2 -9.62 3.49 1.82
N MET A 3 -9.04 3.00 2.91
CA MET A 3 -9.52 1.85 3.67
C MET A 3 -9.48 2.14 5.16
N GLU A 4 -10.49 1.64 5.87
CA GLU A 4 -10.66 1.78 7.32
C GLU A 4 -11.06 0.43 7.92
N LYS A 5 -10.83 0.23 9.22
CA LYS A 5 -11.22 -1.00 9.96
C LYS A 5 -10.58 -2.26 9.35
N LEU A 6 -9.27 -2.19 9.13
CA LEU A 6 -8.49 -3.28 8.52
C LEU A 6 -8.22 -4.43 9.51
N ASP A 7 -7.89 -5.59 8.97
CA ASP A 7 -7.57 -6.80 9.75
C ASP A 7 -6.37 -6.55 10.68
N PRO A 8 -6.52 -6.74 12.01
CA PRO A 8 -5.42 -6.54 12.96
C PRO A 8 -4.17 -7.37 12.66
N SER A 9 -4.32 -8.59 12.11
CA SER A 9 -3.19 -9.45 11.76
C SER A 9 -2.32 -8.85 10.65
N VAL A 10 -2.96 -8.15 9.71
CA VAL A 10 -2.30 -7.41 8.63
C VAL A 10 -1.68 -6.12 9.18
N MET A 11 -2.41 -5.38 10.00
CA MET A 11 -1.89 -4.14 10.61
C MET A 11 -0.65 -4.39 11.48
N ASN A 12 -0.53 -5.57 12.08
CA ASN A 12 0.61 -5.95 12.90
C ASN A 12 1.95 -6.01 12.14
N PHE A 13 1.95 -6.08 10.79
CA PHE A 13 3.19 -5.94 10.02
C PHE A 13 3.81 -4.54 10.15
N PHE A 14 3.00 -3.53 10.43
CA PHE A 14 3.39 -2.11 10.46
C PHE A 14 3.60 -1.58 11.88
N VAL A 15 3.65 -2.48 12.87
CA VAL A 15 4.02 -2.18 14.25
C VAL A 15 5.50 -2.51 14.44
N ARG A 16 6.29 -1.56 14.96
CA ARG A 16 7.71 -1.76 15.21
C ARG A 16 7.88 -2.52 16.54
N ILE A 17 8.05 -3.83 16.42
CA ILE A 17 8.25 -4.74 17.57
C ILE A 17 9.73 -4.90 17.97
N ASP A 18 10.66 -4.60 17.06
CA ASP A 18 12.11 -4.68 17.26
C ASP A 18 12.76 -3.38 16.77
N PRO A 19 13.69 -2.75 17.52
CA PRO A 19 14.38 -1.55 17.07
C PRO A 19 15.18 -1.73 15.77
N ASN A 20 15.65 -2.95 15.47
CA ASN A 20 16.38 -3.31 14.25
C ASN A 20 15.47 -3.62 13.06
N MET A 21 14.14 -3.64 13.26
CA MET A 21 13.18 -3.83 12.19
C MET A 21 13.28 -2.67 11.20
N THR A 22 13.51 -3.01 9.92
CA THR A 22 13.68 -2.02 8.85
C THR A 22 12.39 -1.87 8.04
N ALA A 23 12.21 -0.69 7.44
CA ALA A 23 11.09 -0.44 6.53
C ALA A 23 11.10 -1.42 5.35
N LYS A 24 12.28 -1.65 4.76
CA LYS A 24 12.49 -2.64 3.68
C LYS A 24 11.99 -4.05 4.03
N GLU A 25 12.21 -4.53 5.25
CA GLU A 25 11.70 -5.84 5.69
C GLU A 25 10.18 -5.84 5.81
N VAL A 26 9.58 -4.74 6.29
CA VAL A 26 8.11 -4.57 6.34
C VAL A 26 7.52 -4.56 4.94
N THR A 27 8.12 -3.83 4.01
CA THR A 27 7.73 -3.78 2.59
C THR A 27 7.68 -5.17 1.98
N ARG A 28 8.70 -6.00 2.23
CA ARG A 28 8.79 -7.38 1.72
C ARG A 28 7.78 -8.31 2.37
N ARG A 29 7.65 -8.28 3.71
CA ARG A 29 6.76 -9.18 4.46
C ARG A 29 5.29 -8.90 4.24
N SER A 30 4.92 -7.63 4.05
CA SER A 30 3.56 -7.22 3.70
C SER A 30 3.23 -7.45 2.21
N GLY A 31 4.24 -7.73 1.39
CA GLY A 31 4.12 -7.93 -0.05
C GLY A 31 3.96 -6.63 -0.87
N ILE A 32 4.20 -5.45 -0.27
CA ILE A 32 4.10 -4.16 -0.97
C ILE A 32 5.02 -4.11 -2.20
N ASP A 33 6.20 -4.70 -2.12
CA ASP A 33 7.19 -4.80 -3.20
C ASP A 33 6.70 -5.61 -4.41
N THR A 34 5.64 -6.40 -4.25
CA THR A 34 5.06 -7.22 -5.32
C THR A 34 3.83 -6.58 -5.98
N ILE A 35 3.32 -5.46 -5.45
CA ILE A 35 2.14 -4.78 -6.01
C ILE A 35 2.41 -4.32 -7.45
N ILE A 36 3.59 -3.73 -7.68
CA ILE A 36 4.04 -3.24 -8.98
C ILE A 36 5.47 -3.72 -9.20
N PRO A 37 5.65 -4.89 -9.86
CA PRO A 37 6.97 -5.47 -10.06
C PRO A 37 7.95 -4.49 -10.73
N GLY A 38 9.15 -4.36 -10.17
CA GLY A 38 10.21 -3.48 -10.68
C GLY A 38 10.11 -2.01 -10.25
N MET A 39 9.09 -1.62 -9.48
CA MET A 39 8.98 -0.27 -8.93
C MET A 39 10.06 -0.03 -7.88
N MET A 40 10.78 1.09 -7.99
CA MET A 40 11.74 1.52 -6.97
C MET A 40 10.99 2.09 -5.79
N ILE A 41 11.23 1.54 -4.60
CA ILE A 41 10.52 1.89 -3.36
C ILE A 41 11.45 2.65 -2.43
N ASP A 42 10.95 3.79 -1.94
CA ASP A 42 11.49 4.54 -0.81
C ASP A 42 10.48 4.43 0.34
N ASP A 43 10.85 3.71 1.40
CA ASP A 43 9.97 3.31 2.49
C ASP A 43 10.42 3.85 3.85
N HIS A 44 9.44 4.00 4.75
CA HIS A 44 9.67 4.45 6.11
C HIS A 44 8.75 3.72 7.09
N LEU A 45 9.34 3.19 8.16
CA LEU A 45 8.64 2.55 9.28
C LEU A 45 8.73 3.46 10.49
N PHE A 46 7.61 4.01 10.93
CA PHE A 46 7.53 4.91 12.06
C PHE A 46 7.67 4.16 13.40
N THR A 47 7.83 4.92 14.48
CA THR A 47 7.91 4.41 15.86
C THR A 47 6.81 5.07 16.69
N PRO A 48 6.01 4.32 17.48
CA PRO A 48 6.07 2.86 17.67
C PRO A 48 5.44 2.04 16.54
N CYS A 49 4.67 2.67 15.67
CA CYS A 49 4.01 2.02 14.55
C CYS A 49 3.69 3.02 13.44
N GLY A 50 3.28 2.51 12.28
CA GLY A 50 2.95 3.30 11.10
C GLY A 50 3.95 3.07 9.98
N TYR A 51 3.49 3.21 8.74
CA TYR A 51 4.32 2.98 7.57
C TYR A 51 3.95 3.95 6.45
N SER A 52 4.95 4.39 5.70
CA SER A 52 4.77 5.20 4.49
C SER A 52 5.74 4.72 3.43
N MET A 53 5.34 4.76 2.17
CA MET A 53 6.27 4.58 1.06
C MET A 53 5.86 5.40 -0.15
N ASN A 54 6.86 5.74 -0.94
CA ASN A 54 6.71 6.18 -2.32
C ASN A 54 7.37 5.18 -3.24
N GLY A 55 6.75 4.96 -4.39
CA GLY A 55 7.20 4.07 -5.44
C GLY A 55 7.25 4.80 -6.77
N LEU A 56 8.33 4.62 -7.53
CA LEU A 56 8.48 5.17 -8.87
C LEU A 56 8.87 4.10 -9.89
N LEU A 57 8.23 4.15 -11.06
CA LEU A 57 8.56 3.32 -12.22
C LEU A 57 8.31 4.12 -13.50
N GLU A 58 9.37 4.61 -14.14
CA GLU A 58 9.26 5.51 -15.30
C GLU A 58 8.36 6.73 -15.01
N LYS A 59 7.23 6.86 -15.72
CA LYS A 59 6.21 7.91 -15.54
C LYS A 59 5.15 7.59 -14.48
N TYR A 60 5.30 6.44 -13.84
CA TYR A 60 4.32 5.90 -12.91
C TYR A 60 4.76 6.06 -11.46
N TYR A 61 3.79 6.31 -10.58
CA TYR A 61 4.01 6.39 -9.14
C TYR A 61 3.02 5.54 -8.36
N MET A 62 3.41 5.21 -7.14
CA MET A 62 2.54 4.69 -6.11
C MET A 62 2.92 5.32 -4.78
N THR A 63 1.97 5.63 -3.93
CA THR A 63 2.24 6.01 -2.54
C THR A 63 1.27 5.29 -1.62
N ILE A 64 1.78 4.81 -0.49
CA ILE A 64 1.00 4.07 0.51
C ILE A 64 1.28 4.66 1.88
N HIS A 65 0.23 4.94 2.63
CA HIS A 65 0.32 5.33 4.04
C HIS A 65 -0.55 4.40 4.89
N VAL A 66 -0.01 3.96 6.03
CA VAL A 66 -0.66 3.03 6.95
C VAL A 66 -0.64 3.58 8.38
N THR A 67 -1.82 3.66 8.97
CA THR A 67 -2.09 3.91 10.39
C THR A 67 -2.64 2.61 10.99
N PRO A 68 -1.80 1.79 11.66
CA PRO A 68 -2.16 0.43 12.06
C PRO A 68 -2.99 0.32 13.35
N GLU A 69 -3.23 1.42 14.06
CA GLU A 69 -3.91 1.43 15.35
C GLU A 69 -5.30 0.80 15.28
N GLN A 70 -5.54 -0.22 16.11
CA GLN A 70 -6.72 -1.09 16.01
C GLN A 70 -8.06 -0.34 16.03
N ASN A 71 -8.15 0.74 16.81
CA ASN A 71 -9.40 1.49 17.00
C ASN A 71 -9.74 2.43 15.83
N PHE A 72 -8.75 2.79 15.01
CA PHE A 72 -8.88 3.77 13.94
C PHE A 72 -7.96 3.44 12.76
N SER A 73 -7.83 2.15 12.45
CA SER A 73 -6.91 1.68 11.43
C SER A 73 -7.29 2.26 10.07
N PHE A 74 -6.28 2.75 9.35
CA PHE A 74 -6.44 3.46 8.09
C PHE A 74 -5.31 3.13 7.13
N VAL A 75 -5.65 2.92 5.85
CA VAL A 75 -4.67 2.78 4.77
C VAL A 75 -5.11 3.63 3.58
N SER A 76 -4.19 4.43 3.05
CA SER A 76 -4.35 5.07 1.74
C SER A 76 -3.36 4.49 0.74
N ILE A 77 -3.82 4.26 -0.49
CA ILE A 77 -3.00 3.87 -1.63
C ILE A 77 -3.38 4.77 -2.79
N GLU A 78 -2.41 5.47 -3.38
CA GLU A 78 -2.61 6.28 -4.57
C GLU A 78 -1.62 5.87 -5.66
N THR A 79 -2.07 5.80 -6.92
CA THR A 79 -1.22 5.45 -8.04
C THR A 79 -1.83 5.92 -9.36
N ASN A 80 -0.99 6.19 -10.36
CA ASN A 80 -1.38 6.42 -11.75
C ASN A 80 -1.08 5.21 -12.67
N VAL A 81 -0.67 4.07 -12.11
CA VAL A 81 -0.27 2.87 -12.88
C VAL A 81 -1.53 2.21 -13.44
N PRO A 82 -1.71 2.11 -14.77
CA PRO A 82 -2.91 1.51 -15.35
C PRO A 82 -2.95 0.01 -15.03
N GLN A 83 -4.02 -0.43 -14.38
CA GLN A 83 -4.30 -1.85 -14.15
C GLN A 83 -5.61 -2.25 -14.81
N LYS A 84 -5.76 -3.53 -15.18
CA LYS A 84 -7.06 -4.04 -15.64
C LYS A 84 -8.02 -4.28 -14.46
N CYS A 85 -7.48 -4.64 -13.30
CA CYS A 85 -8.23 -4.87 -12.06
C CYS A 85 -7.26 -4.79 -10.86
N TYR A 86 -7.45 -3.83 -9.95
CA TYR A 86 -6.61 -3.72 -8.75
C TYR A 86 -6.98 -4.77 -7.69
N ALA A 87 -8.17 -5.37 -7.77
CA ALA A 87 -8.63 -6.39 -6.83
C ALA A 87 -7.90 -7.75 -6.98
N LYS A 88 -7.16 -7.97 -8.07
CA LYS A 88 -6.42 -9.21 -8.33
C LYS A 88 -4.93 -9.14 -7.98
N SER A 89 -4.44 -8.00 -7.52
CA SER A 89 -3.12 -7.94 -6.90
C SER A 89 -3.22 -8.63 -5.55
N ASN A 90 -2.65 -9.84 -5.44
CA ASN A 90 -2.68 -10.62 -4.19
C ASN A 90 -2.16 -9.81 -2.99
N SER A 91 -1.22 -8.88 -3.21
CA SER A 91 -0.62 -8.06 -2.17
C SER A 91 -1.51 -6.89 -1.75
N ILE A 92 -2.25 -6.25 -2.67
CA ILE A 92 -3.31 -5.30 -2.29
C ILE A 92 -4.42 -6.04 -1.53
N ALA A 93 -4.85 -7.22 -2.01
CA ALA A 93 -5.83 -8.02 -1.29
C ALA A 93 -5.33 -8.46 0.11
N THR A 94 -4.03 -8.69 0.28
CA THR A 94 -3.41 -9.02 1.57
C THR A 94 -3.42 -7.83 2.53
N ILE A 95 -3.15 -6.61 2.03
CA ILE A 95 -3.14 -5.40 2.87
C ILE A 95 -4.56 -4.92 3.18
N CYS A 96 -5.50 -5.15 2.27
CA CYS A 96 -6.77 -4.44 2.21
C CYS A 96 -8.02 -5.34 2.40
N GLY A 97 -7.86 -6.67 2.35
CA GLY A 97 -8.94 -7.64 2.37
C GLY A 97 -9.64 -7.83 1.02
N GLU A 98 -10.38 -8.93 0.84
CA GLU A 98 -11.10 -9.28 -0.41
C GLU A 98 -12.21 -8.30 -0.80
N ARG A 99 -12.55 -7.35 0.07
CA ARG A 99 -13.49 -6.28 -0.25
C ARG A 99 -12.72 -5.20 -1.00
N PHE A 100 -12.70 -5.27 -2.32
CA PHE A 100 -13.21 -4.21 -3.19
C PHE A 100 -12.63 -4.25 -4.61
N CYS A 101 -13.56 -4.08 -5.55
CA CYS A 101 -13.32 -3.72 -6.94
C CYS A 101 -14.09 -2.41 -7.19
N GLN A 102 -13.45 -1.25 -7.01
CA GLN A 102 -13.99 0.02 -7.50
C GLN A 102 -12.91 0.79 -8.25
N PHE A 103 -12.81 0.47 -9.53
CA PHE A 103 -12.13 1.29 -10.52
C PHE A 103 -13.00 2.52 -10.81
N LYS A 104 -12.60 3.71 -10.35
CA LYS A 104 -12.92 4.92 -11.08
C LYS A 104 -11.96 4.98 -12.27
N ARG A 105 -12.51 4.61 -13.43
CA ARG A 105 -11.97 4.85 -14.77
C ARG A 105 -11.52 6.32 -14.84
N PHE A 106 -10.21 6.60 -14.75
CA PHE A 106 -9.71 7.90 -15.19
C PHE A 106 -10.08 8.00 -16.67
N ARG A 107 -11.05 8.87 -16.98
CA ARG A 107 -11.38 9.17 -18.37
C ARG A 107 -10.08 9.61 -19.05
N HIS A 108 -9.84 9.07 -20.24
CA HIS A 108 -8.90 9.66 -21.19
C HIS A 108 -9.14 11.18 -21.21
N TYR A 109 -8.20 11.94 -20.67
CA TYR A 109 -8.05 13.34 -21.02
C TYR A 109 -7.46 13.34 -22.44
N HIS A 110 -8.33 13.21 -23.44
CA HIS A 110 -7.97 13.66 -24.77
C HIS A 110 -7.97 15.19 -24.71
N GLY A 111 -6.76 15.74 -24.72
CA GLY A 111 -6.55 17.15 -25.00
C GLY A 111 -7.26 17.53 -26.29
N ARG A 112 -8.03 18.61 -26.21
CA ARG A 112 -8.21 19.54 -27.31
C ARG A 112 -7.64 20.88 -26.86
#